data_AF-A0AAD9QH34-F1
#
_entry.id   AF-A0AAD9QH34-F1
#
_cell.length_a   1.000
_cell.length_b   1.000
_cell.length_c   1.000
_cell.angle_alpha   90.00
_cell.angle_beta   90.00
_cell.angle_gamma   90.00
#
_symmetry.space_group_name_H-M   'P 1'
#
loop_
_entity.id
_entity.type
_entity.pdbx_description
1 polymer ?
#
loop_
_entity_poly.entity_id
_entity_poly.type
_entity_poly.pdbx_seq_one_letter_code
_entity_poly.pdbx_strand_id
1 'polypeptide(L)'
;HVLINEELALHLSIGDKQLVSCPDCGLFTAKDMLAHHLSELCLNKGICCPLRCGEILPWYFSLRYTCRFHVTLHLDKCDEKAVRCSVSGCHAVFRGKDHEDHVYTAALSHMALQAGEVERLRRILYHN
;
A
#
# COMPACT_ATOMS: atom_id res chain seq x y z
N HIS A 1 -59.98 14.28 -8.00
CA HIS A 1 -58.85 14.33 -8.95
C HIS A 1 -57.60 14.91 -8.25
N VAL A 2 -57.19 14.32 -7.11
CA VAL A 2 -56.07 14.80 -6.26
C VAL A 2 -55.05 13.68 -6.00
N LEU A 3 -55.44 12.41 -6.15
CA LEU A 3 -54.61 11.23 -5.86
C LEU A 3 -53.40 11.06 -6.81
N ILE A 4 -53.44 11.62 -8.02
CA ILE A 4 -52.38 11.45 -9.03
C ILE A 4 -51.12 12.26 -8.68
N ASN A 5 -51.27 13.40 -7.99
CA ASN A 5 -50.13 14.27 -7.67
C ASN A 5 -49.32 13.76 -6.48
N GLU A 6 -49.96 13.10 -5.51
CA GLU A 6 -49.28 12.51 -4.36
C GLU A 6 -48.49 11.25 -4.75
N GLU A 7 -49.03 10.42 -5.64
CA GLU A 7 -48.31 9.24 -6.18
C GLU A 7 -47.13 9.63 -7.08
N LEU A 8 -47.22 10.73 -7.84
CA LEU A 8 -46.10 11.24 -8.63
C LEU A 8 -44.97 11.81 -7.75
N ALA A 9 -45.32 12.47 -6.64
CA ALA A 9 -44.35 12.95 -5.64
C ALA A 9 -43.70 11.80 -4.86
N LEU A 10 -44.44 10.71 -4.59
CA LEU A 10 -43.92 9.47 -4.01
C LEU A 10 -42.97 8.74 -4.98
N HIS A 11 -43.26 8.71 -6.28
CA HIS A 11 -42.34 8.16 -7.28
C HIS A 11 -41.05 8.99 -7.46
N LEU A 12 -41.13 10.32 -7.32
CA LEU A 12 -39.95 11.20 -7.37
C LEU A 12 -39.07 11.13 -6.11
N SER A 13 -39.66 10.81 -4.96
CA SER A 13 -38.93 10.63 -3.68
C SER A 13 -38.32 9.24 -3.51
N ILE A 14 -38.81 8.24 -4.24
CA ILE A 14 -38.30 6.86 -4.27
C ILE A 14 -37.42 6.60 -5.52
N GLY A 15 -37.45 7.51 -6.50
CA GLY A 15 -36.83 7.30 -7.81
C GLY A 15 -35.31 7.16 -7.78
N ASP A 16 -34.82 6.13 -8.47
CA ASP A 16 -33.40 5.79 -8.64
C ASP A 16 -32.51 6.94 -9.19
N LYS A 17 -33.15 7.98 -9.74
CA LYS A 17 -32.52 9.20 -10.28
C LYS A 17 -32.34 10.31 -9.25
N GLN A 18 -32.71 10.08 -7.99
CA GLN A 18 -32.47 11.05 -6.91
C GLN A 18 -30.95 11.32 -6.81
N LEU A 19 -30.58 12.59 -6.83
CA LEU A 19 -29.20 13.00 -6.64
C LEU A 19 -28.81 12.85 -5.16
N VAL A 20 -27.71 12.15 -4.92
CA VAL A 20 -27.09 11.97 -3.60
C VAL A 20 -25.66 12.49 -3.65
N SER A 21 -25.20 13.08 -2.55
CA SER A 21 -23.82 13.54 -2.41
C SER A 21 -22.90 12.36 -2.12
N CYS A 22 -21.81 12.22 -2.89
CA CYS A 22 -20.75 11.27 -2.57
C CYS A 22 -20.12 11.64 -1.20
N PRO A 23 -19.97 10.68 -0.27
CA PRO A 23 -19.37 10.94 1.04
C PRO A 23 -17.88 11.30 0.94
N ASP A 24 -17.18 10.80 -0.08
CA ASP A 24 -15.72 10.96 -0.20
C ASP A 24 -15.34 12.25 -0.93
N CYS A 25 -16.05 12.62 -2.01
CA CYS A 25 -15.70 13.77 -2.84
C CYS A 25 -16.73 14.90 -2.85
N GLY A 26 -17.91 14.70 -2.24
CA GLY A 26 -18.99 15.70 -2.19
C GLY A 26 -19.72 15.92 -3.53
N LEU A 27 -19.31 15.25 -4.61
CA LEU A 27 -19.97 15.36 -5.91
C LEU A 27 -21.38 14.75 -5.85
N PHE A 28 -22.36 15.44 -6.42
CA PHE A 28 -23.72 14.90 -6.56
C PHE A 28 -23.77 13.93 -7.74
N THR A 29 -24.22 12.70 -7.47
CA THR A 29 -24.45 11.65 -8.46
C THR A 29 -25.84 11.09 -8.29
N ALA A 30 -26.42 10.52 -9.35
CA ALA A 30 -27.65 9.75 -9.21
C ALA A 30 -27.42 8.56 -8.25
N LYS A 31 -28.44 8.23 -7.46
CA LYS A 31 -28.38 7.21 -6.40
C LYS A 31 -28.01 5.83 -6.94
N ASP A 32 -28.53 5.46 -8.09
CA ASP A 32 -28.18 4.24 -8.83
C ASP A 32 -26.70 4.22 -9.27
N MET A 33 -26.17 5.39 -9.66
CA MET A 33 -24.79 5.56 -10.10
C MET A 33 -23.78 5.73 -8.96
N LEU A 34 -24.23 5.86 -7.70
CA LEU A 34 -23.31 6.07 -6.57
C LEU A 34 -22.33 4.91 -6.40
N ALA A 35 -22.77 3.67 -6.56
CA ALA A 35 -21.87 2.50 -6.46
C ALA A 35 -20.79 2.52 -7.54
N HIS A 36 -21.18 2.77 -8.80
CA HIS A 36 -20.24 2.93 -9.91
C HIS A 36 -19.32 4.14 -9.74
N HIS A 37 -19.83 5.23 -9.16
CA HIS A 37 -19.01 6.39 -8.83
C HIS A 37 -17.94 6.04 -7.80
N LEU A 38 -18.31 5.42 -6.68
CA LEU A 38 -17.36 5.00 -5.64
C LEU A 38 -16.33 4.01 -6.17
N SER A 39 -16.74 3.11 -7.07
CA SER A 39 -15.85 2.09 -7.62
C SER A 39 -14.99 2.59 -8.77
N GLU A 40 -15.45 3.45 -9.68
CA GLU A 40 -14.72 3.75 -10.92
C GLU A 40 -14.42 5.24 -11.15
N LEU A 41 -15.23 6.15 -10.61
CA LEU A 41 -15.20 7.57 -11.01
C LEU A 41 -14.77 8.53 -9.90
N CYS A 42 -14.84 8.12 -8.63
CA CYS A 42 -14.54 8.99 -7.51
C CYS A 42 -13.06 9.38 -7.54
N LEU A 43 -12.79 10.68 -7.66
CA LEU A 43 -11.43 11.23 -7.62
C LEU A 43 -10.74 10.98 -6.28
N ASN A 44 -11.52 10.72 -5.23
CA ASN A 44 -11.03 10.38 -3.89
C ASN A 44 -11.02 8.87 -3.63
N LYS A 45 -11.31 8.04 -4.65
CA LYS A 45 -11.18 6.58 -4.56
C LYS A 45 -9.78 6.23 -4.11
N GLY A 46 -9.66 5.40 -3.08
CA GLY A 46 -8.36 4.90 -2.66
C GLY A 46 -7.74 3.97 -3.71
N ILE A 47 -6.43 4.05 -3.91
CA ILE A 47 -5.65 3.07 -4.65
C ILE A 47 -5.03 2.07 -3.68
N CYS A 48 -4.99 0.80 -4.05
CA CYS A 48 -4.19 -0.16 -3.29
C CYS A 48 -2.70 0.19 -3.41
N CYS A 49 -1.93 -0.02 -2.34
CA CYS A 49 -0.48 0.09 -2.41
C CYS A 49 0.06 -0.78 -3.55
N PRO A 50 0.92 -0.24 -4.45
CA PRO A 50 1.44 -0.99 -5.59
C PRO A 50 2.38 -2.14 -5.17
N LEU A 51 2.92 -2.09 -3.94
CA LEU A 51 3.71 -3.17 -3.34
C LEU A 51 2.84 -4.25 -2.68
N ARG A 52 1.50 -4.11 -2.74
CA ARG A 52 0.53 -5.08 -2.24
C ARG A 52 0.63 -5.39 -0.74
N CYS A 53 1.01 -4.40 0.08
CA CYS A 53 0.98 -4.52 1.54
C CYS A 53 -0.45 -4.55 2.13
N GLY A 54 -1.48 -4.33 1.30
CA GLY A 54 -2.89 -4.34 1.72
C GLY A 54 -3.45 -2.96 2.13
N GLU A 55 -2.60 -1.94 2.26
CA GLU A 55 -3.09 -0.58 2.54
C GLU A 55 -3.77 0.07 1.32
N ILE A 56 -4.83 0.81 1.60
CA ILE A 56 -5.55 1.64 0.63
C ILE A 56 -5.11 3.10 0.84
N LEU A 57 -4.47 3.65 -0.17
CA LEU A 57 -3.89 4.99 -0.17
C LEU A 57 -4.80 5.96 -0.91
N PRO A 58 -4.96 7.20 -0.43
CA PRO A 58 -5.83 8.15 -1.11
C PRO A 58 -5.28 8.63 -2.47
N TRP A 59 -6.16 8.81 -3.46
CA TRP A 59 -5.81 9.20 -4.83
C TRP A 59 -6.05 10.70 -5.15
N TYR A 60 -5.95 11.62 -4.19
CA TYR A 60 -6.44 12.99 -4.43
C TYR A 60 -5.59 13.79 -5.42
N PHE A 61 -6.10 14.03 -6.63
CA PHE A 61 -5.58 15.04 -7.57
C PHE A 61 -6.14 16.43 -7.19
N SER A 62 -5.62 17.05 -6.13
CA SER A 62 -5.94 18.46 -5.84
C SER A 62 -5.08 19.38 -6.70
N LEU A 63 -5.70 20.12 -7.62
CA LEU A 63 -5.08 21.07 -8.55
C LEU A 63 -4.32 22.23 -7.87
N ARG A 64 -4.23 22.27 -6.53
CA ARG A 64 -3.55 23.35 -5.81
C ARG A 64 -2.34 22.92 -5.00
N TYR A 65 -2.35 21.79 -4.28
CA TYR A 65 -1.17 21.33 -3.52
C TYR A 65 -1.16 19.79 -3.32
N THR A 66 -0.04 19.16 -3.70
CA THR A 66 0.56 17.93 -3.14
C THR A 66 -0.22 16.59 -3.15
N CYS A 67 -0.56 16.06 -4.33
CA CYS A 67 -1.12 14.69 -4.52
C CYS A 67 -0.08 13.55 -4.34
N ARG A 68 1.15 13.75 -4.82
CA ARG A 68 2.18 12.70 -4.91
C ARG A 68 2.77 12.28 -3.55
N PHE A 69 2.47 13.01 -2.48
CA PHE A 69 3.13 12.83 -1.19
C PHE A 69 2.67 11.58 -0.45
N HIS A 70 1.37 11.28 -0.36
CA HIS A 70 0.93 10.15 0.47
C HIS A 70 1.38 8.79 -0.04
N VAL A 71 1.33 8.58 -1.36
CA VAL A 71 1.85 7.33 -1.96
C VAL A 71 3.35 7.23 -1.77
N THR A 72 4.08 8.32 -2.01
CA THR A 72 5.55 8.33 -1.85
C THR A 72 5.97 8.12 -0.40
N LEU A 73 5.28 8.75 0.54
CA LEU A 73 5.50 8.60 1.98
C LEU A 73 5.17 7.19 2.47
N HIS A 74 4.07 6.61 2.00
CA HIS A 74 3.75 5.21 2.28
C HIS A 74 4.84 4.30 1.73
N LEU A 75 5.19 4.45 0.44
CA LEU A 75 6.21 3.61 -0.20
C LEU A 75 7.54 3.69 0.52
N ASP A 76 7.91 4.84 1.07
CA ASP A 76 9.15 4.97 1.82
C ASP A 76 9.20 4.05 3.05
N LYS A 77 8.05 3.88 3.72
CA LYS A 77 7.88 3.11 4.97
C LYS A 77 7.25 1.72 4.76
N CYS A 78 6.91 1.35 3.53
CA CYS A 78 6.20 0.11 3.25
C CYS A 78 7.10 -1.10 3.50
N ASP A 79 6.67 -2.05 4.32
CA ASP A 79 7.47 -3.26 4.61
C ASP A 79 7.62 -4.19 3.41
N GLU A 80 6.78 -4.05 2.38
CA GLU A 80 6.94 -4.76 1.12
C GLU A 80 7.99 -4.09 0.20
N LYS A 81 8.53 -2.92 0.58
CA LYS A 81 9.59 -2.23 -0.16
C LYS A 81 10.85 -3.08 -0.16
N ALA A 82 11.49 -3.16 -1.32
CA ALA A 82 12.77 -3.82 -1.45
C ALA A 82 13.85 -3.04 -0.70
N VAL A 83 14.57 -3.72 0.18
CA VAL A 83 15.70 -3.19 0.94
C VAL A 83 16.95 -4.00 0.63
N ARG A 84 18.10 -3.33 0.69
CA ARG A 84 19.40 -3.99 0.56
C ARG A 84 19.87 -4.44 1.94
N CYS A 85 20.54 -5.58 2.01
CA CYS A 85 21.20 -6.00 3.23
C CYS A 85 22.18 -4.91 3.73
N SER A 86 22.14 -4.63 5.03
CA SER A 86 23.07 -3.71 5.70
C SER A 86 24.39 -4.37 6.09
N VAL A 87 24.48 -5.70 6.04
CA VAL A 87 25.68 -6.46 6.40
C VAL A 87 26.76 -6.27 5.34
N SER A 88 27.96 -5.84 5.76
CA SER A 88 29.10 -5.64 4.87
C SER A 88 29.49 -6.93 4.14
N GLY A 89 29.58 -6.86 2.81
CA GLY A 89 29.85 -8.02 1.96
C GLY A 89 28.60 -8.77 1.50
N CYS A 90 27.42 -8.49 2.07
CA CYS A 90 26.15 -8.99 1.57
C CYS A 90 25.54 -8.00 0.57
N HIS A 91 25.25 -8.47 -0.64
CA HIS A 91 24.61 -7.66 -1.70
C HIS A 91 23.15 -8.03 -1.94
N ALA A 92 22.56 -8.85 -1.06
CA ALA A 92 21.19 -9.31 -1.20
C ALA A 92 20.20 -8.15 -1.16
N VAL A 93 19.13 -8.30 -1.96
CA VAL A 93 17.96 -7.42 -1.98
C VAL A 93 16.75 -8.28 -1.70
N PHE A 94 15.94 -7.90 -0.71
CA PHE A 94 14.79 -8.66 -0.23
C PHE A 94 13.70 -7.69 0.24
N ARG A 95 12.51 -8.19 0.58
CA ARG A 95 11.41 -7.35 1.06
C ARG A 95 11.68 -6.90 2.49
N GLY A 96 11.35 -5.66 2.84
CA GLY A 96 11.56 -5.11 4.18
C GLY A 96 11.03 -6.00 5.31
N LYS A 97 9.89 -6.66 5.12
CA LYS A 97 9.32 -7.61 6.09
C LYS A 97 10.22 -8.80 6.42
N ASP A 98 11.10 -9.19 5.49
CA ASP A 98 12.02 -10.32 5.63
C ASP A 98 13.39 -9.86 6.19
N HIS A 99 13.51 -8.59 6.61
CA HIS A 99 14.79 -7.98 6.96
C HIS A 99 15.43 -8.57 8.20
N GLU A 100 14.67 -8.77 9.28
CA GLU A 100 15.20 -9.32 10.52
C GLU A 100 15.73 -10.75 10.30
N ASP A 101 14.92 -11.60 9.64
CA ASP A 101 15.28 -12.97 9.31
C ASP A 101 16.53 -13.05 8.43
N HIS A 102 16.61 -12.19 7.40
CA HIS A 102 17.77 -12.14 6.53
C HIS A 102 19.04 -11.68 7.26
N VAL A 103 18.97 -10.56 8.01
CA VAL A 103 20.13 -10.00 8.70
C VAL A 103 20.65 -10.99 9.75
N TYR A 104 19.76 -11.66 10.47
CA TYR A 104 20.13 -12.73 11.40
C TYR A 104 20.86 -13.88 10.69
N THR A 105 20.31 -14.38 9.58
CA THR A 105 20.91 -15.46 8.80
C THR A 105 22.26 -15.06 8.18
N ALA A 106 22.36 -13.83 7.68
CA ALA A 106 23.60 -13.29 7.13
C ALA A 106 24.67 -13.12 8.21
N ALA A 107 24.32 -12.62 9.39
CA ALA A 107 25.25 -12.51 10.51
C ALA A 107 25.77 -13.89 10.97
N LEU A 108 24.89 -14.88 11.05
CA LEU A 108 25.27 -16.27 11.37
C LEU A 108 26.25 -16.85 10.35
N SER A 109 26.00 -16.65 9.06
CA SER A 109 26.89 -17.17 8.02
C SER A 109 28.28 -16.52 8.06
N HIS A 110 28.36 -15.21 8.32
CA HIS A 110 29.64 -14.53 8.52
C HIS A 110 30.40 -15.05 9.74
N MET A 111 29.73 -15.28 10.87
CA MET A 111 30.37 -15.89 12.05
C MET A 111 30.89 -17.30 11.75
N ALA A 112 30.13 -18.10 11.01
CA ALA A 112 30.55 -19.43 10.59
C ALA A 112 31.79 -19.39 9.66
N LEU A 113 31.81 -18.46 8.71
CA LEU A 113 32.95 -18.26 7.81
C LEU A 113 34.21 -17.80 8.58
N GLN A 114 34.06 -16.89 9.55
CA GLN A 114 35.17 -16.46 10.40
C GLN A 114 35.70 -17.59 11.28
N ALA A 115 34.81 -18.40 11.87
CA ALA A 115 35.22 -19.55 12.68
C ALA A 115 36.02 -20.59 11.87
N GLY A 116 35.56 -20.89 10.65
CA GLY A 116 36.27 -21.78 9.73
C GLY A 116 37.65 -21.26 9.33
N GLU A 117 37.77 -19.95 9.08
CA GLU A 117 39.06 -19.34 8.73
C GLU A 117 40.03 -19.34 9.92
N VAL A 118 39.54 -19.06 11.13
CA VAL A 118 40.35 -19.17 12.35
C VAL A 118 40.86 -20.60 12.54
N GLU A 119 40.02 -21.60 12.34
CA GLU A 119 40.41 -23.01 12.48
C GLU A 119 41.42 -23.44 11.40
N ARG A 120 41.25 -22.95 10.16
CA ARG A 120 42.22 -23.14 9.07
C ARG A 120 43.58 -22.54 9.43
N LEU A 121 43.61 -21.29 9.91
CA LEU A 121 44.84 -20.61 10.33
C LEU A 121 45.51 -21.30 11.52
N ARG A 122 44.72 -21.76 12.51
CA ARG A 122 45.24 -22.56 13.63
C ARG A 122 45.90 -23.84 13.15
N ARG A 123 45.28 -24.56 12.20
CA ARG A 123 45.91 -25.76 11.60
C ARG A 123 47.25 -25.44 10.93
N ILE A 124 47.36 -24.33 10.22
CA ILE A 124 48.63 -23.92 9.58
C ILE A 124 49.71 -23.58 10.64
N LEU A 125 49.31 -22.92 11.73
CA LEU A 125 50.24 -22.51 12.80
C LEU A 125 50.70 -23.67 13.69
N TYR A 126 49.81 -24.64 13.96
CA TYR A 126 50.08 -25.76 14.88
C TYR A 126 50.43 -27.08 14.17
N HIS A 127 50.44 -27.13 12.83
CA HIS A 127 50.94 -28.29 12.05
C HIS A 127 52.13 -27.92 11.15
N ASN A 128 52.87 -26.85 11.50
CA ASN A 128 54.26 -26.65 11.08
C ASN A 128 55.20 -27.00 12.23
#